data_AF-G0LHA3-F1
#
_entry.id   AF-G0LHA3-F1
#
_cell.length_a   1.000
_cell.length_b   1.000
_cell.length_c   1.000
_cell.angle_alpha   90.00
_cell.angle_beta   90.00
_cell.angle_gamma   90.00
#
_symmetry.space_group_name_H-M   'P 1'
#
loop_
_entity.id
_entity.type
_entity.pdbx_description
1 polymer ?
#
loop_
_entity_poly.entity_id
_entity_poly.type
_entity_poly.pdbx_seq_one_letter_code
_entity_poly.pdbx_strand_id
1 'polypeptide(L)'
;MVDDSGAPRDIYIPKNKRQMFSELTESEDSPFHGENLNDLFVFAACYGYNKGLRTELEDSRHALFQRRSLSESQVWILKSIAVKEVEDSEMLKDGAGIYEVAREFANGGVNQLYSQYTGPGNLFSSISKDIINKSSTTGRDE
;
A
#
# COMPACT_ATOMS: atom_id res chain seq x y z
N MET A 1 3.01 24.92 -4.73
CA MET A 1 3.86 24.08 -3.87
C MET A 1 2.94 23.44 -2.85
N VAL A 2 2.79 22.12 -2.88
CA VAL A 2 2.07 21.41 -1.81
C VAL A 2 2.98 21.43 -0.60
N ASP A 3 2.50 21.98 0.50
CA ASP A 3 3.23 22.02 1.75
C ASP A 3 3.32 20.60 2.32
N ASP A 4 4.50 20.00 2.22
CA ASP A 4 4.82 18.65 2.71
C ASP A 4 5.33 18.68 4.17
N SER A 5 5.06 19.77 4.89
CA SER A 5 5.43 19.95 6.29
C SER A 5 4.96 18.77 7.12
N GLY A 6 5.88 18.17 7.90
CA GLY A 6 5.61 17.02 8.75
C GLY A 6 5.70 15.65 8.06
N ALA A 7 5.77 15.57 6.73
CA ALA A 7 5.95 14.29 6.04
C ALA A 7 7.29 13.63 6.42
N PRO A 8 7.34 12.30 6.68
CA PRO A 8 8.55 11.64 7.11
C PRO A 8 9.60 11.62 5.99
N ARG A 9 10.88 11.57 6.36
CA ARG A 9 11.97 11.44 5.37
C ARG A 9 11.92 10.09 4.64
N ASP A 10 11.67 9.03 5.40
CA ASP A 10 11.63 7.64 4.95
C ASP A 10 10.24 7.05 5.19
N ILE A 11 9.83 6.10 4.36
CA ILE A 11 8.64 5.29 4.62
C ILE A 11 9.04 4.15 5.53
N TYR A 12 8.36 4.06 6.67
CA TYR A 12 8.63 3.04 7.69
C TYR A 12 7.54 1.96 7.66
N ILE A 13 7.93 0.71 7.90
CA ILE A 13 7.02 -0.43 8.10
C ILE A 13 7.36 -1.12 9.43
N PRO A 14 6.45 -1.92 10.00
CA PRO A 14 6.80 -2.76 11.14
C PRO A 14 7.95 -3.72 10.77
N LYS A 15 8.87 -3.97 11.71
CA LYS A 15 10.07 -4.78 11.43
C LYS A 15 9.76 -6.18 10.89
N ASN A 16 8.68 -6.79 11.39
CA ASN A 16 8.22 -8.12 10.96
C ASN A 16 7.71 -8.16 9.50
N LYS A 17 7.43 -7.01 8.87
CA LYS A 17 6.98 -6.94 7.46
C LYS A 17 8.13 -6.87 6.47
N ARG A 18 9.35 -6.56 6.92
CA ARG A 18 10.52 -6.42 6.05
C ARG A 18 10.72 -7.65 5.15
N GLN A 19 10.62 -8.85 5.75
CA GLN A 19 10.81 -10.10 5.02
C GLN A 19 9.73 -10.32 3.96
N MET A 20 8.48 -9.95 4.25
CA MET A 20 7.37 -10.09 3.29
C MET A 20 7.59 -9.23 2.05
N PHE A 21 8.01 -7.97 2.23
CA PHE A 21 8.33 -7.09 1.10
C PHE A 21 9.49 -7.63 0.27
N SER A 22 10.58 -8.05 0.92
CA SER A 22 11.76 -8.61 0.26
C SER A 22 11.42 -9.87 -0.53
N GLU A 23 10.75 -10.85 0.07
CA GLU A 23 10.38 -12.10 -0.61
C GLU A 23 9.42 -11.88 -1.78
N LEU A 24 8.44 -10.99 -1.65
CA LEU A 24 7.54 -10.65 -2.75
C LEU A 24 8.28 -10.00 -3.92
N THR A 25 9.33 -9.21 -3.70
CA THR A 25 10.09 -8.59 -4.80
C THR A 25 11.23 -9.45 -5.34
N GLU A 26 11.74 -10.38 -4.54
CA GLU A 26 12.95 -11.17 -4.88
C GLU A 26 12.62 -12.57 -5.40
N SER A 27 11.50 -13.18 -5.01
CA SER A 27 11.14 -14.52 -5.49
C SER A 27 10.64 -14.50 -6.94
N GLU A 28 11.19 -15.36 -7.80
CA GLU A 28 10.77 -15.52 -9.20
C GLU A 28 9.31 -15.97 -9.36
N ASP A 29 8.77 -16.66 -8.36
CA ASP A 29 7.38 -17.13 -8.35
C ASP A 29 6.38 -16.04 -7.91
N SER A 30 6.87 -14.88 -7.48
CA SER A 30 6.03 -13.76 -7.08
C SER A 30 5.63 -12.92 -8.30
N PRO A 31 4.37 -12.48 -8.40
CA PRO A 31 3.94 -11.54 -9.43
C PRO A 31 4.54 -10.14 -9.27
N PHE A 32 5.25 -9.88 -8.16
CA PHE A 32 5.98 -8.64 -7.91
C PHE A 32 7.50 -8.82 -8.10
N HIS A 33 7.95 -9.93 -8.67
CA HIS A 33 9.36 -10.17 -8.91
C HIS A 33 9.99 -9.04 -9.75
N GLY A 34 11.08 -8.45 -9.24
CA GLY A 34 11.81 -7.37 -9.90
C GLY A 34 11.17 -5.98 -9.77
N GLU A 35 10.00 -5.85 -9.13
CA GLU A 35 9.37 -4.57 -8.85
C GLU A 35 10.08 -3.81 -7.72
N ASN A 36 10.01 -2.48 -7.74
CA ASN A 36 10.61 -1.68 -6.67
C ASN A 36 9.75 -1.72 -5.40
N LEU A 37 10.39 -1.54 -4.24
CA LEU A 37 9.70 -1.52 -2.95
C LEU A 37 8.65 -0.41 -2.83
N ASN A 38 8.84 0.74 -3.49
CA ASN A 38 7.84 1.81 -3.53
C ASN A 38 6.61 1.42 -4.37
N ASP A 39 6.81 0.70 -5.47
CA ASP A 39 5.72 0.21 -6.31
C ASP A 39 4.88 -0.83 -5.54
N LEU A 40 5.54 -1.81 -4.91
CA LEU A 40 4.86 -2.79 -4.05
C LEU A 40 4.17 -2.12 -2.85
N PHE A 41 4.78 -1.12 -2.22
CA PHE A 41 4.18 -0.39 -1.10
C PHE A 41 2.89 0.33 -1.50
N VAL A 42 2.90 1.07 -2.63
CA VAL A 42 1.72 1.77 -3.12
C VAL A 42 0.64 0.77 -3.51
N PHE A 43 1.01 -0.33 -4.17
CA PHE A 43 0.08 -1.40 -4.49
C PHE A 43 -0.55 -2.01 -3.23
N ALA A 44 0.26 -2.33 -2.21
CA ALA A 44 -0.21 -2.86 -0.94
C ALA A 44 -1.15 -1.90 -0.22
N ALA A 45 -0.86 -0.58 -0.24
CA ALA A 45 -1.76 0.44 0.32
C ALA A 45 -3.11 0.48 -0.41
N CYS A 46 -3.10 0.49 -1.75
CA CYS A 46 -4.32 0.45 -2.56
C CYS A 46 -5.12 -0.84 -2.32
N TYR A 47 -4.44 -1.98 -2.30
CA TYR A 47 -5.05 -3.29 -2.07
C TYR A 47 -5.65 -3.36 -0.68
N GLY A 48 -4.92 -2.90 0.34
CA GLY A 48 -5.37 -2.82 1.72
C GLY A 48 -6.61 -1.95 1.85
N TYR A 49 -6.59 -0.73 1.32
CA TYR A 49 -7.75 0.17 1.32
C TYR A 49 -8.96 -0.47 0.62
N ASN A 50 -8.76 -1.04 -0.58
CA ASN A 50 -9.82 -1.71 -1.33
C ASN A 50 -10.47 -2.88 -0.58
N LYS A 51 -9.71 -3.57 0.28
CA LYS A 51 -10.18 -4.72 1.06
C LYS A 51 -10.58 -4.35 2.49
N GLY A 52 -10.52 -3.07 2.88
CA GLY A 52 -10.79 -2.63 4.25
C GLY A 52 -9.76 -3.11 5.28
N LEU A 53 -8.52 -3.36 4.85
CA LEU A 53 -7.44 -3.91 5.67
C LEU A 53 -6.58 -2.79 6.27
N ARG A 54 -7.17 -1.96 7.11
CA ARG A 54 -6.42 -0.98 7.90
C ARG A 54 -5.84 -1.67 9.13
N THR A 55 -4.54 -1.63 9.30
CA THR A 55 -3.87 -2.28 10.45
C THR A 55 -2.89 -1.33 11.09
N GLU A 56 -3.10 -1.01 12.37
CA GLU A 56 -2.24 -0.15 13.17
C GLU A 56 -0.76 -0.57 13.09
N LEU A 57 0.12 0.42 13.18
CA LEU A 57 1.56 0.21 13.13
C LEU A 57 2.08 -0.17 14.51
N GLU A 58 2.93 -1.19 14.56
CA GLU A 58 3.71 -1.50 15.77
C GLU A 58 4.82 -0.45 15.97
N ASP A 59 5.22 -0.22 17.23
CA ASP A 59 6.32 0.69 17.58
C ASP A 59 7.66 0.30 16.92
N SER A 60 7.85 -0.99 16.66
CA SER A 60 9.07 -1.51 16.08
C SER A 60 9.11 -1.27 14.57
N ARG A 61 9.90 -0.27 14.14
CA ARG A 61 9.96 0.16 12.74
C ARG A 61 11.25 -0.17 12.00
N HIS A 62 11.12 -0.37 10.69
CA HIS A 62 12.19 -0.48 9.70
C HIS A 62 11.94 0.52 8.57
N ALA A 63 12.97 1.23 8.11
CA ALA A 63 12.86 2.08 6.93
C ALA A 63 12.85 1.21 5.66
N LEU A 64 11.78 1.27 4.88
CA LEU A 64 11.60 0.49 3.66
C LEU A 64 12.27 1.17 2.46
N PHE A 65 12.00 2.46 2.25
CA PHE A 65 12.65 3.29 1.22
C PHE A 65 12.57 4.78 1.60
N GLN A 66 13.33 5.63 0.92
CA GLN A 66 13.27 7.08 1.10
C GLN A 66 12.01 7.63 0.44
N ARG A 67 11.20 8.44 1.15
CA ARG A 67 9.93 8.97 0.62
C ARG A 67 10.07 9.67 -0.74
N ARG A 68 11.21 10.33 -0.97
CA ARG A 68 11.53 11.02 -2.24
C ARG A 68 11.64 10.09 -3.46
N SER A 69 11.69 8.77 -3.28
CA SER A 69 11.63 7.81 -4.39
C SER A 69 10.21 7.64 -4.94
N LEU A 70 9.18 8.11 -4.24
CA LEU A 70 7.81 8.11 -4.76
C LEU A 70 7.69 9.10 -5.91
N SER A 71 7.08 8.67 -7.00
CA SER A 71 6.66 9.58 -8.07
C SER A 71 5.50 10.47 -7.61
N GLU A 72 5.29 11.59 -8.30
CA GLU A 72 4.16 12.49 -8.01
C GLU A 72 2.81 11.76 -8.05
N SER A 73 2.60 10.89 -9.05
CA SER A 73 1.39 10.07 -9.17
C SER A 73 1.21 9.14 -7.99
N GLN A 74 2.28 8.49 -7.51
CA GLN A 74 2.25 7.65 -6.32
C GLN A 74 1.87 8.45 -5.07
N VAL A 75 2.43 9.65 -4.90
CA VAL A 75 2.06 10.54 -3.79
C VAL A 75 0.57 10.89 -3.84
N TRP A 76 0.02 11.20 -5.01
CA TRP A 76 -1.41 11.51 -5.15
C TRP A 76 -2.33 10.31 -4.89
N ILE A 77 -1.90 9.09 -5.24
CA ILE A 77 -2.62 7.87 -4.86
C ILE A 77 -2.72 7.75 -3.34
N LEU A 78 -1.60 7.90 -2.62
CA LEU A 78 -1.59 7.79 -1.16
C LEU A 78 -2.42 8.90 -0.49
N LYS A 79 -2.35 10.13 -1.01
CA LYS A 79 -3.19 11.25 -0.57
C LYS A 79 -4.68 10.96 -0.77
N SER A 80 -5.04 10.37 -1.91
CA SER A 80 -6.43 10.04 -2.23
C SER A 80 -7.00 8.99 -1.26
N ILE A 81 -6.20 7.98 -0.91
CA ILE A 81 -6.56 7.00 0.13
C ILE A 81 -6.79 7.71 1.47
N ALA A 82 -5.85 8.56 1.89
CA ALA A 82 -5.92 9.24 3.18
C ALA A 82 -7.14 10.17 3.30
N VAL A 83 -7.39 11.02 2.30
CA VAL A 83 -8.56 11.92 2.28
C VAL A 83 -9.86 11.13 2.29
N LYS A 84 -9.92 10.03 1.53
CA LYS A 84 -11.14 9.24 1.46
C LYS A 84 -11.41 8.47 2.75
N GLU A 85 -10.37 8.00 3.44
CA GLU A 85 -10.49 7.31 4.73
C GLU A 85 -10.92 8.25 5.86
N VAL A 86 -10.36 9.47 5.90
CA VAL A 86 -10.66 10.45 6.97
C VAL A 86 -11.92 11.27 6.68
N GLU A 87 -12.39 11.26 5.43
CA GLU A 87 -13.52 12.07 4.94
C GLU A 87 -13.36 13.58 5.18
N ASP A 88 -12.11 14.06 5.19
CA ASP A 88 -11.75 15.47 5.38
C ASP A 88 -10.68 15.91 4.37
N SER A 89 -10.97 16.99 3.63
CA SER A 89 -10.01 17.58 2.68
C SER A 89 -8.83 18.27 3.35
N GLU A 90 -8.96 18.71 4.61
CA GLU A 90 -7.86 19.32 5.37
C GLU A 90 -6.73 18.32 5.62
N MET A 91 -7.01 17.02 5.52
CA MET A 91 -6.01 15.94 5.54
C MET A 91 -4.89 16.14 4.52
N LEU A 92 -5.14 16.85 3.41
CA LEU A 92 -4.11 17.15 2.41
C LEU A 92 -2.96 18.04 2.92
N LYS A 93 -3.17 18.74 4.04
CA LYS A 93 -2.17 19.58 4.70
C LYS A 93 -1.39 18.83 5.78
N ASP A 94 -1.89 17.67 6.23
CA ASP A 94 -1.23 16.84 7.23
C ASP A 94 -0.32 15.80 6.56
N GLY A 95 0.90 16.23 6.23
CA GLY A 95 1.91 15.36 5.66
C GLY A 95 2.18 14.12 6.52
N ALA A 96 2.17 14.22 7.84
CA ALA A 96 2.42 13.07 8.72
C ALA A 96 1.26 12.07 8.66
N GLY A 97 0.03 12.57 8.79
CA GLY A 97 -1.19 11.78 8.75
C GLY A 97 -1.38 11.03 7.42
N ILE A 98 -1.07 11.67 6.28
CA ILE A 98 -1.19 11.02 4.95
C ILE A 98 -0.37 9.73 4.91
N TYR A 99 0.90 9.80 5.33
CA TYR A 99 1.77 8.64 5.30
C TYR A 99 1.49 7.66 6.44
N GLU A 100 0.87 8.07 7.53
CA GLU A 100 0.38 7.15 8.55
C GLU A 100 -0.75 6.27 8.03
N VAL A 101 -1.83 6.86 7.50
CA VAL A 101 -2.95 6.11 6.92
C VAL A 101 -2.48 5.19 5.79
N ALA A 102 -1.64 5.70 4.89
CA ALA A 102 -1.07 4.90 3.82
C ALA A 102 -0.27 3.69 4.33
N ARG A 103 0.54 3.88 5.39
CA ARG A 103 1.32 2.80 5.99
C ARG A 103 0.45 1.77 6.67
N GLU A 104 -0.63 2.17 7.35
CA GLU A 104 -1.56 1.23 7.99
C GLU A 104 -2.28 0.34 6.97
N PHE A 105 -2.69 0.90 5.83
CA PHE A 105 -3.24 0.11 4.74
C PHE A 105 -2.19 -0.77 4.05
N ALA A 106 -0.98 -0.26 3.84
CA ALA A 106 0.11 -1.07 3.30
C ALA A 106 0.47 -2.24 4.24
N ASN A 107 0.41 -2.01 5.56
CA ASN A 107 0.66 -3.01 6.59
C ASN A 107 -0.37 -4.15 6.54
N GLY A 108 -1.67 -3.84 6.45
CA GLY A 108 -2.69 -4.86 6.28
C GLY A 108 -2.66 -5.52 4.89
N GLY A 109 -2.45 -4.72 3.84
CA GLY A 109 -2.38 -5.17 2.46
C GLY A 109 -1.25 -6.16 2.22
N VAL A 110 -0.03 -5.89 2.70
CA VAL A 110 1.12 -6.79 2.51
C VAL A 110 0.91 -8.13 3.23
N ASN A 111 0.27 -8.14 4.41
CA ASN A 111 -0.06 -9.40 5.10
C ASN A 111 -0.97 -10.27 4.23
N GLN A 112 -2.00 -9.67 3.63
CA GLN A 112 -2.94 -10.40 2.80
C GLN A 112 -2.31 -10.88 1.49
N LEU A 113 -1.47 -10.05 0.84
CA LEU A 113 -0.73 -10.43 -0.35
C LEU A 113 0.24 -11.58 -0.07
N TYR A 114 1.01 -11.47 1.02
CA TYR A 114 1.99 -12.48 1.41
C TYR A 114 1.32 -13.80 1.85
N SER A 115 0.18 -13.72 2.54
CA SER A 115 -0.61 -14.91 2.89
C SER A 115 -1.15 -15.63 1.64
N GLN A 116 -1.48 -14.91 0.57
CA GLN A 116 -1.93 -15.50 -0.70
C GLN A 116 -0.76 -16.07 -1.52
N TYR A 117 0.42 -15.47 -1.41
CA TYR A 117 1.65 -15.96 -2.02
C TYR A 117 2.12 -17.28 -1.38
N THR A 118 2.08 -17.38 -0.06
CA THR A 118 2.55 -18.56 0.70
C THR A 118 1.48 -19.64 0.92
N GLY A 119 0.21 -19.30 0.75
CA GLY A 119 -0.92 -20.19 0.99
C GLY A 119 -1.26 -21.11 -0.19
N PRO A 120 -2.22 -22.05 0.01
CA PRO A 120 -2.72 -22.90 -1.07
C PRO A 120 -3.54 -22.08 -2.06
N GLY A 121 -2.89 -21.62 -3.13
CA GLY A 121 -3.47 -20.77 -4.16
C GLY A 121 -2.38 -20.19 -5.06
N ASN A 122 -2.78 -19.43 -6.07
CA ASN A 122 -1.86 -18.64 -6.88
C ASN A 122 -2.23 -17.15 -6.70
N LEU A 123 -1.33 -16.37 -6.11
CA LEU A 123 -1.48 -14.93 -5.89
C LEU A 123 -1.84 -14.17 -7.17
N PHE A 124 -1.24 -14.52 -8.31
CA PHE A 124 -1.57 -13.89 -9.58
C PHE A 124 -3.03 -14.12 -9.98
N SER A 125 -3.54 -15.34 -9.73
CA SER A 125 -4.93 -15.69 -10.03
C SER A 125 -5.93 -14.98 -9.12
N SER A 126 -5.61 -14.82 -7.83
CA SER A 126 -6.49 -14.10 -6.90
C SER A 126 -6.55 -12.60 -7.21
N ILE A 127 -5.40 -11.95 -7.45
CA ILE A 127 -5.34 -10.54 -7.84
C ILE A 127 -6.10 -10.31 -9.15
N SER A 128 -5.89 -11.17 -10.15
CA SER A 128 -6.57 -11.05 -11.45
C SER A 128 -8.10 -11.14 -11.32
N LYS A 129 -8.60 -12.08 -10.50
CA LYS A 129 -10.04 -12.19 -10.22
C LYS A 129 -10.59 -10.96 -9.51
N ASP A 130 -9.85 -10.43 -8.54
CA ASP A 130 -10.24 -9.21 -7.81
C ASP A 130 -10.40 -8.01 -8.75
N ILE A 131 -9.47 -7.83 -9.69
CA ILE A 131 -9.50 -6.75 -10.69
C ILE A 131 -10.71 -6.91 -11.63
N ILE A 132 -10.94 -8.12 -12.16
CA ILE A 132 -12.05 -8.41 -13.08
C ILE A 132 -13.42 -8.22 -12.41
N ASN A 133 -13.58 -8.68 -11.17
CA ASN A 133 -14.84 -8.53 -10.45
C ASN A 133 -15.17 -7.05 -10.19
N LYS A 134 -14.14 -6.24 -9.92
CA LYS A 134 -14.33 -4.81 -9.67
C LYS A 134 -14.69 -4.05 -10.95
N SER A 135 -14.03 -4.34 -12.07
CA SER A 135 -14.42 -3.72 -13.36
C SER A 135 -15.83 -4.10 -13.80
N SER A 136 -16.29 -5.32 -13.47
CA SER A 136 -17.64 -5.80 -13.79
C SER A 136 -18.74 -5.16 -12.93
N THR A 137 -18.40 -4.70 -11.72
CA THR A 137 -19.36 -4.06 -10.80
C THR A 137 -19.60 -2.59 -11.20
N THR A 138 -18.58 -1.91 -11.73
CA THR A 138 -18.69 -0.51 -12.22
C THR A 138 -19.64 -0.34 -13.41
N GLY A 139 -20.05 -1.43 -14.08
CA GLY A 139 -20.93 -1.38 -15.26
C GLY A 139 -22.43 -1.65 -15.01
N ARG A 140 -22.91 -1.66 -13.76
CA ARG A 140 -24.32 -1.97 -13.44
C ARG A 140 -25.10 -0.87 -12.70
N ASP A 141 -24.47 0.26 -12.43
CA ASP A 141 -25.10 1.41 -11.79
C ASP A 141 -25.13 2.61 -12.76
N GLU A 142 -25.85 2.46 -13.88
CA GLU A 142 -26.38 3.56 -14.71
C GLU A 142 -27.84 3.27 -15.10
#